data_AF-A0A9Y2AE15-F1
#
_entry.id   AF-A0A9Y2AE15-F1
#
_cell.length_a   1.000
_cell.length_b   1.000
_cell.length_c   1.000
_cell.angle_alpha   90.00
_cell.angle_beta   90.00
_cell.angle_gamma   90.00
#
_symmetry.space_group_name_H-M   'P 1'
#
loop_
_entity.id
_entity.type
_entity.pdbx_description
1 polymer ?
#
loop_
_entity_poly.entity_id
_entity_poly.type
_entity_poly.pdbx_seq_one_letter_code
_entity_poly.pdbx_strand_id
1 'polypeptide(L)'
;MSPESTGPAERSHGDALQTSEGAGASSPRDARRAPEGAGSLAPRHAATGTATHGAESTAGEQFERLLAVMDRLRSPGGCPWDAEQTHESLLRYLVEEAYEVVEAVETLEPSSRRRDELVEELGDVLLQVVFHARIGQEHPAPQGFDVTDVISAVTDKLVRRHPAVFGGGAGTTLMATGNTLLGEENVDGQAAWSDEIAAAGEQPGTAELAARWDAVKRDEKPQRTRIFDGIPPALPALARAEKALSKARRYAVPGVGPVGPELPEEQREDEERELGERLLRQVAEASARGLDAERALRTAVRRFVREHDGPLPG
;
A
#
# COMPACT_ATOMS: atom_id res chain seq x y z
N MET A 1 37.33 -28.33 -71.26
CA MET A 1 36.06 -28.95 -71.67
C MET A 1 35.35 -29.40 -70.41
N SER A 2 34.33 -28.65 -69.98
CA SER A 2 33.27 -29.12 -69.06
C SER A 2 32.41 -30.18 -69.80
N PRO A 3 31.44 -30.91 -69.18
CA PRO A 3 30.78 -30.64 -67.89
C PRO A 3 30.36 -31.87 -67.03
N GLU A 4 29.73 -31.51 -65.92
CA GLU A 4 28.87 -32.27 -64.99
C GLU A 4 27.70 -33.03 -65.66
N SER A 5 27.15 -34.04 -64.95
CA SER A 5 25.72 -34.11 -64.58
C SER A 5 25.36 -35.48 -63.98
N THR A 6 24.87 -35.45 -62.74
CA THR A 6 24.27 -36.56 -61.98
C THR A 6 22.82 -36.81 -62.39
N GLY A 7 22.47 -38.09 -62.56
CA GLY A 7 21.12 -38.58 -62.82
C GLY A 7 20.35 -39.06 -61.56
N PRO A 8 19.07 -39.44 -61.72
CA PRO A 8 18.01 -39.32 -60.71
C PRO A 8 17.48 -40.67 -60.16
N ALA A 9 16.61 -40.64 -59.14
CA ALA A 9 15.42 -41.51 -59.03
C ALA A 9 14.55 -41.21 -57.79
N GLU A 10 13.25 -41.27 -58.02
CA GLU A 10 12.12 -40.99 -57.14
C GLU A 10 11.55 -42.25 -56.45
N ARG A 11 10.91 -42.04 -55.27
CA ARG A 11 9.72 -42.73 -54.67
C ARG A 11 9.91 -44.23 -54.31
N SER A 12 9.39 -44.80 -53.21
CA SER A 12 8.13 -44.60 -52.47
C SER A 12 8.10 -45.46 -51.17
N HIS A 13 7.09 -45.19 -50.32
CA HIS A 13 6.59 -45.96 -49.14
C HIS A 13 7.49 -45.90 -47.89
N GLY A 14 7.07 -45.50 -46.69
CA GLY A 14 5.76 -45.21 -46.10
C GLY A 14 5.81 -45.74 -44.66
N ASP A 15 5.62 -44.91 -43.63
CA ASP A 15 4.81 -45.23 -42.45
C ASP A 15 4.74 -44.08 -41.42
N ALA A 16 3.57 -43.98 -40.78
CA ALA A 16 3.21 -43.40 -39.49
C ALA A 16 3.99 -42.19 -38.91
N LEU A 17 3.35 -41.01 -38.98
CA LEU A 17 3.60 -39.88 -38.07
C LEU A 17 2.63 -39.95 -36.89
N GLN A 18 3.16 -40.25 -35.70
CA GLN A 18 2.63 -39.83 -34.40
C GLN A 18 3.63 -38.85 -33.79
N THR A 19 3.25 -37.58 -33.66
CA THR A 19 3.74 -36.69 -32.59
C THR A 19 2.65 -35.69 -32.25
N SER A 20 2.57 -35.41 -30.96
CA SER A 20 1.60 -34.61 -30.23
C SER A 20 1.71 -33.10 -30.46
N GLU A 21 0.61 -32.41 -30.11
CA GLU A 21 0.52 -31.04 -29.59
C GLU A 21 0.84 -29.83 -30.50
N GLY A 22 -0.05 -28.83 -30.44
CA GLY A 22 0.16 -27.51 -31.03
C GLY A 22 -1.13 -26.71 -31.22
N ALA A 23 -1.89 -26.48 -30.16
CA ALA A 23 -3.02 -25.55 -30.18
C ALA A 23 -2.51 -24.10 -30.35
N GLY A 24 -3.11 -23.37 -31.29
CA GLY A 24 -2.77 -21.99 -31.59
C GLY A 24 -2.98 -21.06 -30.40
N ALA A 25 -2.01 -20.17 -30.16
CA ALA A 25 -2.07 -19.14 -29.14
C ALA A 25 -3.03 -18.03 -29.57
N SER A 26 -4.19 -17.96 -28.92
CA SER A 26 -5.11 -16.82 -28.96
C SER A 26 -4.72 -15.77 -27.92
N SER A 27 -4.96 -14.51 -28.26
CA SER A 27 -4.63 -13.28 -27.53
C SER A 27 -5.04 -13.29 -26.04
N PRO A 28 -4.33 -12.58 -25.13
CA PRO A 28 -4.57 -12.59 -23.66
C PRO A 28 -5.94 -12.08 -23.18
N ARG A 29 -6.87 -11.75 -24.08
CA ARG A 29 -8.23 -11.30 -23.72
C ARG A 29 -9.25 -12.44 -23.55
N ASP A 30 -8.93 -13.66 -23.99
CA ASP A 30 -9.90 -14.78 -24.03
C ASP A 30 -9.79 -15.81 -22.89
N ALA A 31 -8.85 -15.66 -21.94
CA ALA A 31 -8.62 -16.64 -20.88
C ALA A 31 -9.51 -16.48 -19.62
N ARG A 32 -10.73 -15.94 -19.75
CA ARG A 32 -11.72 -15.87 -18.65
C ARG A 32 -12.69 -17.04 -18.70
N ARG A 33 -12.22 -18.24 -18.31
CA ARG A 33 -13.13 -19.32 -17.90
C ARG A 33 -12.53 -20.09 -16.72
N ALA A 34 -12.81 -19.57 -15.53
CA ALA A 34 -12.65 -20.32 -14.29
C ALA A 34 -13.77 -21.39 -14.19
N PRO A 35 -13.52 -22.53 -13.52
CA PRO A 35 -14.52 -23.59 -13.32
C PRO A 35 -15.71 -23.09 -12.51
N GLU A 36 -16.91 -23.54 -12.91
CA GLU A 36 -18.20 -23.21 -12.32
C GLU A 36 -18.22 -23.55 -10.81
N GLY A 37 -18.36 -22.54 -9.93
CA GLY A 37 -18.55 -22.80 -8.50
C GLY A 37 -18.11 -21.73 -7.49
N ALA A 38 -17.53 -20.59 -7.89
CA ALA A 38 -17.21 -19.50 -6.97
C ALA A 38 -17.95 -18.22 -7.39
N GLY A 39 -18.83 -17.74 -6.50
CA GLY A 39 -19.57 -16.49 -6.68
C GLY A 39 -18.61 -15.32 -6.87
N SER A 40 -18.75 -14.66 -8.02
CA SER A 40 -18.09 -13.42 -8.37
C SER A 40 -18.42 -12.33 -7.35
N LEU A 41 -17.41 -11.71 -6.76
CA LEU A 41 -17.51 -10.30 -6.34
C LEU A 41 -17.57 -9.46 -7.62
N ALA A 42 -18.77 -9.36 -8.18
CA ALA A 42 -19.21 -8.21 -8.95
C ALA A 42 -20.75 -8.21 -8.96
N PRO A 43 -21.35 -7.02 -8.81
CA PRO A 43 -22.35 -6.59 -9.75
C PRO A 43 -21.80 -5.41 -10.55
N ARG A 44 -21.49 -5.66 -11.82
CA ARG A 44 -21.44 -4.59 -12.84
C ARG A 44 -22.87 -4.36 -13.33
N HIS A 45 -23.57 -3.38 -12.76
CA HIS A 45 -24.64 -2.64 -13.42
C HIS A 45 -24.88 -1.32 -12.70
N ALA A 46 -24.77 -0.22 -13.45
CA ALA A 46 -25.21 1.11 -13.05
C ALA A 46 -26.68 1.07 -12.63
N ALA A 47 -26.92 1.21 -11.33
CA ALA A 47 -28.20 1.63 -10.81
C ALA A 47 -28.07 3.10 -10.43
N THR A 48 -28.65 3.98 -11.25
CA THR A 48 -29.05 5.33 -10.86
C THR A 48 -30.14 5.25 -9.80
N GLY A 49 -29.77 4.78 -8.61
CA GLY A 49 -30.53 4.99 -7.39
C GLY A 49 -29.95 6.22 -6.73
N THR A 50 -30.64 7.35 -6.82
CA THR A 50 -30.40 8.49 -5.93
C THR A 50 -30.59 8.01 -4.51
N ALA A 51 -29.50 7.64 -3.85
CA ALA A 51 -29.45 7.50 -2.41
C ALA A 51 -29.78 8.88 -1.85
N THR A 52 -31.05 9.03 -1.44
CA THR A 52 -31.49 10.13 -0.61
C THR A 52 -30.57 10.15 0.60
N HIS A 53 -29.63 11.10 0.61
CA HIS A 53 -28.91 11.47 1.81
C HIS A 53 -29.99 11.93 2.79
N GLY A 54 -30.39 11.03 3.70
CA GLY A 54 -31.13 11.42 4.88
C GLY A 54 -30.30 12.49 5.58
N ALA A 55 -30.95 13.56 6.00
CA ALA A 55 -30.31 14.69 6.64
C ALA A 55 -29.33 14.24 7.74
N GLU A 56 -28.08 14.71 7.61
CA GLU A 56 -27.03 14.81 8.64
C GLU A 56 -26.66 13.53 9.41
N SER A 57 -26.20 12.48 8.72
CA SER A 57 -25.49 11.40 9.41
C SER A 57 -24.01 11.73 9.61
N THR A 58 -23.49 11.50 10.82
CA THR A 58 -22.08 11.77 11.14
C THR A 58 -21.15 10.71 10.54
N ALA A 59 -19.86 11.03 10.40
CA ALA A 59 -18.85 10.04 9.96
C ALA A 59 -18.80 8.82 10.90
N GLY A 60 -18.98 9.03 12.20
CA GLY A 60 -19.06 7.95 13.19
C GLY A 60 -20.23 7.01 12.93
N GLU A 61 -21.42 7.54 12.69
CA GLU A 61 -22.61 6.73 12.37
C GLU A 61 -22.46 5.94 11.06
N GLN A 62 -21.86 6.54 10.02
CA GLN A 62 -21.58 5.84 8.77
C GLN A 62 -20.57 4.72 8.97
N PHE A 63 -19.56 4.94 9.83
CA PHE A 63 -18.59 3.91 10.16
C PHE A 63 -19.22 2.79 10.97
N GLU A 64 -20.04 3.09 11.99
CA GLU A 64 -20.80 2.09 12.75
C GLU A 64 -21.70 1.26 11.83
N ARG A 65 -22.35 1.90 10.85
CA ARG A 65 -23.14 1.19 9.83
C ARG A 65 -22.27 0.22 9.02
N LEU A 66 -21.07 0.61 8.61
CA LEU A 66 -20.13 -0.28 7.91
C LEU A 66 -19.74 -1.48 8.79
N LEU A 67 -19.43 -1.25 10.07
CA LEU A 67 -19.11 -2.33 11.01
C LEU A 67 -20.27 -3.32 11.16
N ALA A 68 -21.50 -2.83 11.28
CA ALA A 68 -22.69 -3.66 11.39
C ALA A 68 -22.94 -4.48 10.11
N VAL A 69 -22.70 -3.90 8.93
CA VAL A 69 -22.78 -4.62 7.65
C VAL A 69 -21.75 -5.75 7.62
N MET A 70 -20.49 -5.47 7.95
CA MET A 70 -19.43 -6.48 7.98
C MET A 70 -19.74 -7.62 8.96
N ASP A 71 -20.19 -7.28 10.17
CA ASP A 71 -20.55 -8.28 11.17
C ASP A 71 -21.70 -9.18 10.66
N ARG A 72 -22.71 -8.60 10.02
CA ARG A 72 -23.81 -9.36 9.43
C ARG A 72 -23.35 -10.28 8.30
N LEU A 73 -22.39 -9.84 7.47
CA LEU A 73 -21.84 -10.62 6.35
C LEU A 73 -21.06 -11.83 6.84
N ARG A 74 -20.23 -11.69 7.88
CA ARG A 74 -19.40 -12.80 8.39
C ARG A 74 -20.08 -13.70 9.42
N SER A 75 -21.13 -13.22 10.09
CA SER A 75 -21.85 -14.02 11.10
C SER A 75 -22.68 -15.15 10.48
N PRO A 76 -23.06 -16.20 11.26
CA PRO A 76 -23.90 -17.29 10.78
C PRO A 76 -25.18 -16.81 10.07
N GLY A 77 -25.47 -17.39 8.90
CA GLY A 77 -26.56 -16.96 8.02
C GLY A 77 -26.23 -15.70 7.21
N GLY A 78 -24.97 -15.26 7.21
CA GLY A 78 -24.40 -14.24 6.33
C GLY A 78 -23.90 -14.81 5.00
N CYS A 79 -22.92 -14.16 4.40
CA CYS A 79 -22.31 -14.55 3.14
C CYS A 79 -21.24 -15.64 3.39
N PRO A 80 -21.35 -16.83 2.77
CA PRO A 80 -20.37 -17.89 2.96
C PRO A 80 -18.95 -17.50 2.54
N TRP A 81 -18.83 -16.75 1.42
CA TRP A 81 -17.53 -16.29 0.94
C TRP A 81 -16.87 -15.35 1.96
N ASP A 82 -17.63 -14.40 2.52
CA ASP A 82 -17.09 -13.48 3.51
C ASP A 82 -16.66 -14.22 4.77
N ALA A 83 -17.46 -15.19 5.25
CA ALA A 83 -17.15 -15.97 6.43
C ALA A 83 -15.88 -16.83 6.29
N GLU A 84 -15.58 -17.34 5.10
CA GLU A 84 -14.40 -18.18 4.83
C GLU A 84 -13.09 -17.38 4.69
N GLN A 85 -13.14 -16.05 4.58
CA GLN A 85 -11.92 -15.25 4.43
C GLN A 85 -11.05 -15.24 5.68
N THR A 86 -9.73 -15.19 5.45
CA THR A 86 -8.65 -15.17 6.44
C THR A 86 -7.77 -13.93 6.23
N HIS A 87 -6.87 -13.63 7.16
CA HIS A 87 -5.91 -12.54 6.95
C HIS A 87 -5.08 -12.78 5.68
N GLU A 88 -4.65 -14.02 5.45
CA GLU A 88 -3.80 -14.41 4.35
C GLU A 88 -4.52 -14.35 2.99
N SER A 89 -5.78 -14.80 2.92
CA SER A 89 -6.55 -14.77 1.67
C SER A 89 -6.86 -13.34 1.20
N LEU A 90 -6.95 -12.39 2.14
CA LEU A 90 -7.27 -10.99 1.84
C LEU A 90 -6.08 -10.14 1.40
N LEU A 91 -4.84 -10.59 1.63
CA LEU A 91 -3.64 -9.80 1.29
C LEU A 91 -3.57 -9.38 -0.18
N ARG A 92 -4.07 -10.23 -1.08
CA ARG A 92 -4.13 -9.91 -2.51
C ARG A 92 -4.99 -8.67 -2.76
N TYR A 93 -6.23 -8.69 -2.26
CA TYR A 93 -7.19 -7.61 -2.44
C TYR A 93 -6.68 -6.32 -1.82
N LEU A 94 -6.15 -6.37 -0.58
CA LEU A 94 -5.54 -5.21 0.05
C LEU A 94 -4.44 -4.54 -0.79
N VAL A 95 -3.63 -5.34 -1.50
CA VAL A 95 -2.61 -4.78 -2.40
C VAL A 95 -3.26 -4.22 -3.66
N GLU A 96 -4.20 -4.95 -4.27
CA GLU A 96 -4.94 -4.49 -5.46
C GLU A 96 -5.59 -3.12 -5.19
N GLU A 97 -6.42 -2.97 -4.15
CA GLU A 97 -7.12 -1.69 -3.86
C GLU A 97 -6.15 -0.54 -3.55
N ALA A 98 -5.03 -0.84 -2.88
CA ALA A 98 -4.01 0.17 -2.62
C ALA A 98 -3.36 0.69 -3.91
N TYR A 99 -3.23 -0.16 -4.94
CA TYR A 99 -2.73 0.23 -6.26
C TYR A 99 -3.80 0.90 -7.12
N GLU A 100 -5.09 0.59 -6.93
CA GLU A 100 -6.18 1.30 -7.60
C GLU A 100 -6.28 2.76 -7.11
N VAL A 101 -6.06 3.01 -5.80
CA VAL A 101 -5.87 4.38 -5.27
C VAL A 101 -4.70 5.09 -5.97
N VAL A 102 -3.56 4.41 -6.16
CA VAL A 102 -2.39 4.97 -6.85
C VAL A 102 -2.75 5.30 -8.31
N GLU A 103 -3.42 4.39 -9.01
CA GLU A 103 -3.86 4.59 -10.40
C GLU A 103 -4.77 5.83 -10.51
N ALA A 104 -5.74 5.98 -9.61
CA ALA A 104 -6.63 7.14 -9.59
C ALA A 104 -5.87 8.45 -9.37
N VAL A 105 -4.79 8.44 -8.58
CA VAL A 105 -3.96 9.62 -8.33
C VAL A 105 -3.06 9.97 -9.52
N GLU A 106 -2.46 8.97 -10.15
CA GLU A 106 -1.43 9.15 -11.17
C GLU A 106 -2.00 9.36 -12.58
N THR A 107 -3.18 8.79 -12.88
CA THR A 107 -3.69 8.73 -14.26
C THR A 107 -4.85 9.66 -14.55
N LEU A 108 -5.54 10.14 -13.51
CA LEU A 108 -6.71 11.00 -13.67
C LEU A 108 -6.38 12.45 -13.33
N GLU A 109 -6.80 13.38 -14.17
CA GLU A 109 -6.72 14.80 -13.85
C GLU A 109 -7.70 15.18 -12.72
N PRO A 110 -7.40 16.23 -11.93
CA PRO A 110 -8.32 16.77 -10.93
C PRO A 110 -9.71 17.07 -11.51
N SER A 111 -10.68 16.21 -11.20
CA SER A 111 -12.01 16.20 -11.81
C SER A 111 -13.01 15.46 -10.90
N SER A 112 -14.31 15.64 -11.15
CA SER A 112 -15.35 14.88 -10.42
C SER A 112 -15.15 13.37 -10.57
N ARG A 113 -14.70 12.93 -11.74
CA ARG A 113 -14.36 11.52 -11.97
C ARG A 113 -13.24 11.06 -11.05
N ARG A 114 -12.12 11.79 -10.98
CA ARG A 114 -11.01 11.45 -10.05
C ARG A 114 -11.50 11.38 -8.61
N ARG A 115 -12.37 12.31 -8.21
CA ARG A 115 -12.97 12.29 -6.87
C ARG A 115 -13.80 11.03 -6.64
N ASP A 116 -14.61 10.63 -7.61
CA ASP A 116 -15.50 9.46 -7.45
C ASP A 116 -14.70 8.16 -7.35
N GLU A 117 -13.71 7.99 -8.22
CA GLU A 117 -12.80 6.82 -8.20
C GLU A 117 -12.01 6.82 -6.87
N LEU A 118 -11.44 7.95 -6.43
CA LEU A 118 -10.75 8.02 -5.14
C LEU A 118 -11.65 7.65 -3.95
N VAL A 119 -12.94 7.99 -3.99
CA VAL A 119 -13.87 7.66 -2.91
C VAL A 119 -14.23 6.19 -2.90
N GLU A 120 -14.34 5.56 -4.08
CA GLU A 120 -14.51 4.12 -4.22
C GLU A 120 -13.29 3.38 -3.68
N GLU A 121 -12.10 3.68 -4.19
CA GLU A 121 -10.88 2.94 -3.84
C GLU A 121 -10.42 3.16 -2.38
N LEU A 122 -10.54 4.38 -1.85
CA LEU A 122 -10.29 4.61 -0.42
C LEU A 122 -11.34 3.90 0.45
N GLY A 123 -12.56 3.75 -0.04
CA GLY A 123 -13.60 2.94 0.58
C GLY A 123 -13.23 1.47 0.64
N ASP A 124 -12.66 0.92 -0.44
CA ASP A 124 -12.24 -0.48 -0.50
C ASP A 124 -10.99 -0.75 0.34
N VAL A 125 -10.03 0.19 0.40
CA VAL A 125 -8.94 0.11 1.39
C VAL A 125 -9.48 0.14 2.83
N LEU A 126 -10.48 0.99 3.13
CA LEU A 126 -11.12 1.03 4.45
C LEU A 126 -11.87 -0.28 4.76
N LEU A 127 -12.53 -0.87 3.76
CA LEU A 127 -13.20 -2.16 3.86
C LEU A 127 -12.20 -3.24 4.31
N GLN A 128 -11.00 -3.30 3.73
CA GLN A 128 -9.97 -4.26 4.12
C GLN A 128 -9.55 -4.11 5.59
N VAL A 129 -9.43 -2.87 6.10
CA VAL A 129 -9.14 -2.62 7.53
C VAL A 129 -10.25 -3.17 8.42
N VAL A 130 -11.51 -2.88 8.08
CA VAL A 130 -12.69 -3.37 8.83
C VAL A 130 -12.78 -4.90 8.77
N PHE A 131 -12.51 -5.50 7.61
CA PHE A 131 -12.54 -6.93 7.41
C PHE A 131 -11.51 -7.64 8.29
N HIS A 132 -10.25 -7.20 8.25
CA HIS A 132 -9.19 -7.75 9.11
C HIS A 132 -9.48 -7.56 10.60
N ALA A 133 -10.04 -6.41 11.00
CA ALA A 133 -10.46 -6.19 12.38
C ALA A 133 -11.58 -7.15 12.81
N ARG A 134 -12.55 -7.44 11.92
CA ARG A 134 -13.61 -8.41 12.21
C ARG A 134 -13.12 -9.84 12.31
N ILE A 135 -12.12 -10.23 11.51
CA ILE A 135 -11.41 -11.52 11.66
C ILE A 135 -10.66 -11.55 12.99
N GLY A 136 -9.96 -10.46 13.34
CA GLY A 136 -9.27 -10.31 14.62
C GLY A 136 -10.16 -10.60 15.83
N GLN A 137 -11.42 -10.14 15.80
CA GLN A 137 -12.40 -10.34 16.87
C GLN A 137 -12.77 -11.81 17.11
N GLU A 138 -12.57 -12.68 16.12
CA GLU A 138 -12.92 -14.10 16.22
C GLU A 138 -11.87 -14.89 17.03
N HIS A 139 -10.69 -14.30 17.24
CA HIS A 139 -9.65 -14.90 18.05
C HIS A 139 -9.84 -14.55 19.53
N PRO A 140 -9.60 -15.51 20.45
CA PRO A 140 -9.63 -15.22 21.88
C PRO A 140 -8.44 -14.32 22.27
N ALA A 141 -8.57 -13.63 23.39
CA ALA A 141 -7.45 -12.93 24.01
C ALA A 141 -6.32 -13.93 24.37
N PRO A 142 -5.04 -13.53 24.24
CA PRO A 142 -4.55 -12.20 23.89
C PRO A 142 -4.31 -11.99 22.37
N GLN A 143 -4.71 -12.92 21.51
CA GLN A 143 -4.49 -12.81 20.06
C GLN A 143 -5.54 -11.96 19.35
N GLY A 144 -6.77 -11.97 19.88
CA GLY A 144 -7.87 -11.18 19.32
C GLY A 144 -7.67 -9.68 19.49
N PHE A 145 -8.20 -8.95 18.52
CA PHE A 145 -8.27 -7.50 18.50
C PHE A 145 -9.47 -7.07 17.65
N ASP A 146 -9.94 -5.85 17.85
CA ASP A 146 -11.05 -5.30 17.08
C ASP A 146 -10.70 -3.98 16.38
N VAL A 147 -11.71 -3.34 15.78
CA VAL A 147 -11.50 -2.07 15.08
C VAL A 147 -11.23 -0.92 16.04
N THR A 148 -11.73 -1.01 17.28
CA THR A 148 -11.47 -0.05 18.36
C THR A 148 -10.00 -0.10 18.76
N ASP A 149 -9.42 -1.30 18.86
CA ASP A 149 -7.99 -1.48 19.12
C ASP A 149 -7.14 -0.83 18.01
N VAL A 150 -7.51 -1.05 16.74
CA VAL A 150 -6.82 -0.46 15.58
C VAL A 150 -6.89 1.07 15.60
N ILE A 151 -8.09 1.63 15.80
CA ILE A 151 -8.32 3.08 15.84
C ILE A 151 -7.61 3.72 17.03
N SER A 152 -7.69 3.13 18.21
CA SER A 152 -7.03 3.63 19.42
C SER A 152 -5.50 3.61 19.23
N ALA A 153 -4.95 2.50 18.73
CA ALA A 153 -3.52 2.38 18.50
C ALA A 153 -2.97 3.40 17.50
N VAL A 154 -3.71 3.72 16.42
CA VAL A 154 -3.28 4.76 15.48
C VAL A 154 -3.47 6.17 16.04
N THR A 155 -4.58 6.42 16.75
CA THR A 155 -4.90 7.73 17.34
C THR A 155 -3.91 8.10 18.43
N ASP A 156 -3.69 7.23 19.41
CA ASP A 156 -2.72 7.44 20.49
C ASP A 156 -1.30 7.65 19.96
N LYS A 157 -0.95 6.89 18.91
CA LYS A 157 0.34 7.05 18.22
C LYS A 157 0.46 8.41 17.56
N LEU A 158 -0.60 8.92 16.92
CA LEU A 158 -0.58 10.25 16.31
C LEU A 158 -0.52 11.34 17.36
N VAL A 159 -1.34 11.27 18.42
CA VAL A 159 -1.33 12.24 19.52
C VAL A 159 0.06 12.32 20.17
N ARG A 160 0.61 11.18 20.57
CA ARG A 160 1.94 11.09 21.20
C ARG A 160 3.07 11.62 20.31
N ARG A 161 2.95 11.50 18.99
CA ARG A 161 3.96 11.96 18.03
C ARG A 161 3.86 13.44 17.68
N HIS A 162 2.79 14.12 18.07
CA HIS A 162 2.57 15.54 17.79
C HIS A 162 2.34 16.35 19.07
N PRO A 163 3.27 16.34 20.05
CA PRO A 163 3.11 17.07 21.31
C PRO A 163 3.01 18.59 21.11
N ALA A 164 3.57 19.13 20.02
CA ALA A 164 3.42 20.55 19.67
C ALA A 164 2.00 20.90 19.22
N VAL A 165 1.27 19.93 18.65
CA VAL A 165 -0.15 20.09 18.34
C VAL A 165 -0.93 19.90 19.64
N PHE A 166 -0.81 18.74 20.29
CA PHE A 166 -1.70 18.28 21.36
C PHE A 166 -1.28 18.62 22.81
N GLY A 167 -0.29 19.49 23.04
CA GLY A 167 0.04 19.98 24.39
C GLY A 167 0.87 19.04 25.29
N GLY A 168 1.53 18.02 24.74
CA GLY A 168 2.64 17.32 25.40
C GLY A 168 2.33 16.36 26.56
N GLY A 169 1.07 16.07 26.91
CA GLY A 169 0.72 15.11 27.95
C GLY A 169 0.34 13.73 27.41
N ALA A 170 1.11 12.69 27.75
CA ALA A 170 0.58 11.33 27.69
C ALA A 170 -0.59 11.23 28.68
N GLY A 171 -1.80 10.99 28.19
CA GLY A 171 -3.01 10.85 29.02
C GLY A 171 -4.06 11.95 28.89
N THR A 172 -3.88 12.94 28.01
CA THR A 172 -4.97 13.87 27.67
C THR A 172 -6.12 13.10 27.04
N THR A 173 -7.28 13.10 27.66
CA THR A 173 -8.47 12.45 27.08
C THR A 173 -9.06 13.42 26.06
N LEU A 174 -8.80 13.16 24.79
CA LEU A 174 -9.41 13.92 23.70
C LEU A 174 -10.87 13.51 23.57
N MET A 175 -11.78 14.44 23.82
CA MET A 175 -13.19 14.29 23.46
C MET A 175 -13.39 14.83 22.05
N ALA A 176 -14.33 14.25 21.30
CA ALA A 176 -14.65 14.71 19.96
C ALA A 176 -16.15 14.74 19.74
N THR A 177 -16.62 15.76 19.01
CA THR A 177 -17.98 15.82 18.48
C THR A 177 -17.88 16.02 16.97
N GLY A 178 -18.29 14.99 16.21
CA GLY A 178 -18.05 14.95 14.77
C GLY A 178 -16.56 14.96 14.45
N ASN A 179 -16.11 15.94 13.65
CA ASN A 179 -14.70 16.09 13.26
C ASN A 179 -13.94 17.10 14.13
N THR A 180 -14.54 17.58 15.22
CA THR A 180 -13.95 18.61 16.08
C THR A 180 -13.45 17.99 17.39
N LEU A 181 -12.18 18.24 17.73
CA LEU A 181 -11.63 17.91 19.05
C LEU A 181 -12.05 18.97 20.08
N LEU A 182 -12.54 18.51 21.22
CA LEU A 182 -12.91 19.32 22.37
C LEU A 182 -11.81 19.21 23.44
N GLY A 183 -11.37 20.34 23.98
CA GLY A 183 -10.49 20.36 25.16
C GLY A 183 -11.23 19.94 26.43
N GLU A 184 -10.50 19.45 27.44
CA GLU A 184 -11.06 18.89 28.70
C GLU A 184 -11.99 19.85 29.48
N GLU A 185 -11.98 21.16 29.20
CA GLU A 185 -12.85 22.15 29.85
C GLU A 185 -14.18 22.45 29.12
N ASN A 186 -14.51 21.76 28.01
CA ASN A 186 -15.63 22.17 27.13
C ASN A 186 -16.68 21.07 26.89
N VAL A 187 -17.47 20.75 27.92
CA VAL A 187 -18.63 19.84 27.85
C VAL A 187 -19.84 20.47 27.12
N ASP A 188 -19.85 21.79 26.92
CA ASP A 188 -21.01 22.54 26.38
C ASP A 188 -20.91 22.93 24.89
N GLY A 189 -19.89 22.44 24.17
CA GLY A 189 -19.88 22.44 22.70
C GLY A 189 -19.77 23.80 21.98
N GLN A 190 -19.33 24.87 22.64
CA GLN A 190 -19.36 26.24 22.07
C GLN A 190 -18.01 26.90 21.78
N ALA A 191 -16.89 26.23 22.01
CA ALA A 191 -15.59 26.69 21.53
C ALA A 191 -14.87 25.55 20.82
N ALA A 192 -14.77 25.65 19.50
CA ALA A 192 -13.75 24.94 18.75
C ALA A 192 -12.39 25.27 19.38
N TRP A 193 -11.46 24.31 19.39
CA TRP A 193 -10.05 24.52 19.69
C TRP A 193 -9.61 25.93 19.24
N SER A 194 -9.33 26.81 20.20
CA SER A 194 -9.26 28.25 19.97
C SER A 194 -8.13 28.61 19.00
N ASP A 195 -8.32 29.67 18.23
CA ASP A 195 -7.32 30.33 17.38
C ASP A 195 -6.05 30.78 18.16
N GLU A 196 -5.97 30.53 19.47
CA GLU A 196 -4.85 30.91 20.34
C GLU A 196 -3.59 30.06 20.13
N ILE A 197 -3.68 28.82 19.61
CA ILE A 197 -2.47 28.08 19.22
C ILE A 197 -1.80 28.70 17.98
N ALA A 198 -2.56 29.40 17.13
CA ALA A 198 -1.97 30.19 16.04
C ALA A 198 -1.09 31.36 16.56
N ALA A 199 -1.23 31.74 17.83
CA ALA A 199 -0.44 32.81 18.47
C ALA A 199 0.82 32.31 19.21
N ALA A 200 1.08 31.00 19.28
CA ALA A 200 2.20 30.44 20.02
C ALA A 200 3.43 30.16 19.14
N GLY A 201 4.18 31.21 18.81
CA GLY A 201 5.56 31.13 18.32
C GLY A 201 5.76 30.66 16.86
N GLU A 202 6.97 30.88 16.35
CA GLU A 202 7.36 30.45 15.01
C GLU A 202 7.26 28.92 14.90
N GLN A 203 6.44 28.44 13.96
CA GLN A 203 6.30 27.02 13.72
C GLN A 203 7.65 26.46 13.26
N PRO A 204 8.15 25.38 13.87
CA PRO A 204 9.40 24.76 13.45
C PRO A 204 9.32 24.37 11.97
N GLY A 205 10.41 24.59 11.24
CA GLY A 205 10.47 24.24 9.82
C GLY A 205 10.21 22.74 9.58
N THR A 206 9.74 22.38 8.39
CA THR A 206 9.38 21.00 8.01
C THR A 206 10.53 19.99 8.26
N ALA A 207 11.78 20.41 8.04
CA ALA A 207 12.96 19.59 8.31
C ALA A 207 13.17 19.30 9.81
N GLU A 208 12.92 20.29 10.66
CA GLU A 208 13.01 20.14 12.12
C GLU A 208 11.89 19.23 12.64
N LEU A 209 10.67 19.41 12.12
CA LEU A 209 9.53 18.53 12.41
C LEU A 209 9.81 17.07 12.01
N ALA A 210 10.40 16.86 10.83
CA ALA A 210 10.79 15.52 10.37
C ALA A 210 11.85 14.88 11.31
N ALA A 211 12.86 15.65 11.73
CA ALA A 211 13.89 15.18 12.66
C ALA A 211 13.31 14.83 14.03
N ARG A 212 12.40 15.65 14.56
CA ARG A 212 11.67 15.38 15.81
C ARG A 212 10.82 14.11 15.69
N TRP A 213 10.12 13.92 14.58
CA TRP A 213 9.36 12.70 14.33
C TRP A 213 10.27 11.47 14.36
N ASP A 214 11.41 11.54 13.69
CA ASP A 214 12.37 10.44 13.67
C ASP A 214 12.94 10.09 15.04
N ALA A 215 13.10 11.06 15.95
CA ALA A 215 13.45 10.83 17.34
C ALA A 215 12.34 10.06 18.08
N VAL A 216 11.08 10.52 18.01
CA VAL A 216 9.95 9.85 18.67
C VAL A 216 9.77 8.40 18.17
N LYS A 217 9.93 8.17 16.86
CA LYS A 217 9.88 6.82 16.26
C LYS A 217 10.96 5.88 16.80
N ARG A 218 12.10 6.41 17.25
CA ARG A 218 13.23 5.63 17.79
C ARG A 218 12.93 5.20 19.22
N ASP A 219 12.49 6.14 20.05
CA ASP A 219 12.22 5.92 21.47
C ASP A 219 11.05 4.93 21.70
N GLU A 220 10.05 4.94 20.82
CA GLU A 220 8.91 4.01 20.87
C GLU A 220 9.27 2.55 20.53
N LYS A 221 10.46 2.30 19.97
CA LYS A 221 10.82 0.98 19.46
C LYS A 221 12.17 0.53 20.01
N PRO A 222 12.29 0.32 21.33
CA PRO A 222 13.55 -0.08 21.99
C PRO A 222 14.10 -1.42 21.46
N GLN A 223 13.25 -2.26 20.87
CA GLN A 223 13.65 -3.49 20.19
C GLN A 223 14.45 -3.24 18.90
N ARG A 224 14.43 -2.03 18.33
CA ARG A 224 15.25 -1.68 17.17
C ARG A 224 16.65 -1.36 17.65
N THR A 225 17.54 -2.32 17.51
CA THR A 225 18.94 -2.24 17.96
C THR A 225 19.91 -2.08 16.81
N ARG A 226 19.44 -2.26 15.57
CA ARG A 226 20.27 -2.22 14.36
C ARG A 226 19.82 -1.17 13.35
N ILE A 227 20.78 -0.75 12.52
CA ILE A 227 20.61 0.28 11.49
C ILE A 227 19.38 0.02 10.62
N PHE A 228 19.20 -1.21 10.12
CA PHE A 228 18.14 -1.53 9.17
C PHE A 228 16.84 -2.06 9.80
N ASP A 229 16.72 -2.10 11.13
CA ASP A 229 15.54 -2.66 11.81
C ASP A 229 14.21 -1.99 11.43
N GLY A 230 13.21 -2.80 11.09
CA GLY A 230 11.88 -2.32 10.71
C GLY A 230 11.72 -1.88 9.27
N ILE A 231 12.64 -2.25 8.37
CA ILE A 231 12.36 -2.35 6.93
C ILE A 231 11.65 -3.69 6.69
N PRO A 232 10.38 -3.70 6.25
CA PRO A 232 9.69 -4.96 5.97
C PRO A 232 10.39 -5.74 4.85
N PRO A 233 10.64 -7.04 5.03
CA PRO A 233 11.37 -7.81 4.03
C PRO A 233 10.56 -8.09 2.76
N ALA A 234 9.24 -7.96 2.83
CA ALA A 234 8.29 -8.21 1.75
C ALA A 234 8.04 -6.99 0.84
N LEU A 235 8.62 -5.82 1.13
CA LEU A 235 8.49 -4.66 0.23
C LEU A 235 9.04 -4.99 -1.16
N PRO A 236 8.42 -4.44 -2.23
CA PRO A 236 9.00 -4.43 -3.57
C PRO A 236 10.44 -3.91 -3.53
N ALA A 237 11.30 -4.43 -4.40
CA ALA A 237 12.74 -4.23 -4.26
C ALA A 237 13.16 -2.75 -4.33
N LEU A 238 12.51 -1.94 -5.16
CA LEU A 238 12.75 -0.49 -5.25
C LEU A 238 12.38 0.22 -3.94
N ALA A 239 11.16 0.04 -3.44
CA ALA A 239 10.72 0.62 -2.16
C ALA A 239 11.61 0.17 -0.98
N ARG A 240 12.06 -1.08 -1.01
CA ARG A 240 13.00 -1.61 -0.02
C ARG A 240 14.38 -0.94 -0.15
N ALA A 241 14.88 -0.75 -1.37
CA ALA A 241 16.14 -0.07 -1.64
C ALA A 241 16.11 1.37 -1.14
N GLU A 242 15.06 2.12 -1.41
CA GLU A 242 14.89 3.50 -0.94
C GLU A 242 14.88 3.60 0.58
N LYS A 243 14.15 2.72 1.27
CA LYS A 243 14.17 2.69 2.74
C LYS A 243 15.53 2.29 3.29
N ALA A 244 16.23 1.35 2.66
CA ALA A 244 17.58 0.97 3.05
C ALA A 244 18.55 2.14 2.87
N LEU A 245 18.55 2.80 1.72
CA LEU A 245 19.40 3.96 1.44
C LEU A 245 19.06 5.15 2.35
N SER A 246 17.79 5.43 2.61
CA SER A 246 17.35 6.46 3.55
C SER A 246 17.92 6.23 4.95
N LYS A 247 17.84 5.00 5.47
CA LYS A 247 18.44 4.63 6.75
C LYS A 247 19.96 4.67 6.72
N ALA A 248 20.58 4.20 5.64
CA ALA A 248 22.02 4.23 5.49
C ALA A 248 22.56 5.67 5.56
N ARG A 249 21.91 6.62 4.88
CA ARG A 249 22.21 8.06 4.98
C ARG A 249 22.05 8.58 6.40
N ARG A 250 20.92 8.25 7.04
CA ARG A 250 20.61 8.68 8.42
C ARG A 250 21.69 8.30 9.43
N TYR A 251 22.27 7.12 9.28
CA TYR A 251 23.31 6.61 10.16
C TYR A 251 24.72 6.72 9.56
N ALA A 252 24.89 7.56 8.53
CA ALA A 252 26.17 7.84 7.87
C ALA A 252 26.96 6.58 7.47
N VAL A 253 26.26 5.56 6.96
CA VAL A 253 26.89 4.32 6.47
C VAL A 253 27.92 4.66 5.38
N PRO A 254 29.18 4.20 5.50
CA PRO A 254 30.22 4.50 4.53
C PRO A 254 29.82 4.14 3.09
N GLY A 255 30.10 5.04 2.15
CA GLY A 255 29.78 4.87 0.73
C GLY A 255 28.37 5.34 0.33
N VAL A 256 27.51 5.72 1.27
CA VAL A 256 26.21 6.32 0.97
C VAL A 256 26.27 7.83 1.21
N GLY A 257 26.30 8.60 0.12
CA GLY A 257 26.30 10.06 0.17
C GLY A 257 24.98 10.65 0.69
N PRO A 258 25.00 11.90 1.19
CA PRO A 258 23.79 12.59 1.63
C PRO A 258 22.80 12.79 0.48
N VAL A 259 21.55 13.12 0.80
CA VAL A 259 20.60 13.57 -0.21
C VAL A 259 21.10 14.90 -0.77
N GLY A 260 21.04 15.06 -2.10
CA GLY A 260 21.38 16.31 -2.77
C GLY A 260 20.41 17.44 -2.41
N PRO A 261 20.67 18.66 -2.92
CA PRO A 261 19.73 19.77 -2.76
C PRO A 261 18.38 19.43 -3.38
N GLU A 262 17.31 20.02 -2.84
CA GLU A 262 15.98 19.88 -3.40
C GLU A 262 15.88 20.57 -4.76
N LEU A 263 15.29 19.87 -5.73
CA LEU A 263 15.10 20.37 -7.09
C LEU A 263 13.77 21.14 -7.20
N PRO A 264 13.71 22.19 -8.04
CA PRO A 264 12.45 22.79 -8.48
C PRO A 264 11.51 21.74 -9.05
N GLU A 265 10.20 21.92 -8.87
CA GLU A 265 9.16 20.95 -9.27
C GLU A 265 9.27 20.54 -10.74
N GLU A 266 9.34 21.50 -11.66
CA GLU A 266 9.50 21.23 -13.10
C GLU A 266 10.78 20.41 -13.42
N GLN A 267 11.89 20.71 -12.74
CA GLN A 267 13.15 19.96 -12.94
C GLN A 267 13.07 18.55 -12.36
N ARG A 268 12.37 18.39 -11.22
CA ARG A 268 12.13 17.09 -10.60
C ARG A 268 11.31 16.20 -11.52
N GLU A 269 10.22 16.71 -12.09
CA GLU A 269 9.40 15.96 -13.04
C GLU A 269 10.21 15.48 -14.25
N ASP A 270 11.04 16.36 -14.81
CA ASP A 270 11.92 16.03 -15.93
C ASP A 270 12.98 14.97 -15.56
N GLU A 271 13.61 15.09 -14.39
CA GLU A 271 14.58 14.10 -13.88
C GLU A 271 13.93 12.76 -13.55
N GLU A 272 12.72 12.76 -12.98
CA GLU A 272 11.95 11.56 -12.69
C GLU A 272 11.53 10.84 -13.97
N ARG A 273 11.12 11.59 -15.00
CA ARG A 273 10.86 11.04 -16.34
C ARG A 273 12.10 10.36 -16.94
N GLU A 274 13.26 11.03 -16.91
CA GLU A 274 14.51 10.44 -17.41
C GLU A 274 14.93 9.21 -16.57
N LEU A 275 14.78 9.28 -15.25
CA LEU A 275 15.04 8.14 -14.36
C LEU A 275 14.15 6.94 -14.72
N GLY A 276 12.87 7.17 -14.96
CA GLY A 276 11.91 6.15 -15.39
C GLY A 276 12.36 5.45 -16.68
N GLU A 277 12.76 6.22 -17.70
CA GLU A 277 13.28 5.66 -18.96
C GLU A 277 14.56 4.83 -18.76
N ARG A 278 15.47 5.28 -17.89
CA ARG A 278 16.70 4.53 -17.57
C ARG A 278 16.38 3.24 -16.83
N LEU A 279 15.48 3.26 -15.86
CA LEU A 279 15.04 2.06 -15.13
C LEU A 279 14.36 1.07 -16.08
N LEU A 280 13.46 1.54 -16.94
CA LEU A 280 12.79 0.70 -17.94
C LEU A 280 13.79 0.05 -18.90
N ARG A 281 14.82 0.78 -19.33
CA ARG A 281 15.90 0.24 -20.17
C ARG A 281 16.68 -0.87 -19.47
N GLN A 282 16.98 -0.73 -18.17
CA GLN A 282 17.64 -1.77 -17.38
C GLN A 282 16.76 -3.03 -17.24
N VAL A 283 15.46 -2.86 -17.01
CA VAL A 283 14.51 -3.98 -16.95
C VAL A 283 14.40 -4.67 -18.31
N ALA A 284 14.34 -3.92 -19.41
CA ALA A 284 14.32 -4.46 -20.77
C ALA A 284 15.59 -5.27 -21.09
N GLU A 285 16.77 -4.78 -20.70
CA GLU A 285 18.03 -5.50 -20.87
C GLU A 285 18.07 -6.80 -20.05
N ALA A 286 17.60 -6.76 -18.81
CA ALA A 286 17.46 -7.95 -17.97
C ALA A 286 16.52 -8.98 -18.61
N SER A 287 15.35 -8.53 -19.07
CA SER A 287 14.33 -9.35 -19.73
C SER A 287 14.87 -10.02 -21.01
N ALA A 288 15.59 -9.28 -21.86
CA ALA A 288 16.21 -9.80 -23.08
C ALA A 288 17.24 -10.92 -22.81
N ARG A 289 17.76 -11.01 -21.58
CA ARG A 289 18.69 -12.04 -21.12
C ARG A 289 18.03 -13.13 -20.25
N GLY A 290 16.71 -13.12 -20.10
CA GLY A 290 15.98 -14.04 -19.23
C GLY A 290 16.22 -13.83 -17.74
N LEU A 291 16.65 -12.62 -17.35
CA LEU A 291 16.88 -12.25 -15.96
C LEU A 291 15.63 -11.59 -15.35
N ASP A 292 15.36 -11.90 -14.10
CA ASP A 292 14.31 -11.26 -13.29
C ASP A 292 14.92 -10.05 -12.56
N ALA A 293 14.57 -8.84 -13.03
CA ALA A 293 15.10 -7.58 -12.51
C ALA A 293 14.70 -7.32 -11.05
N GLU A 294 13.46 -7.65 -10.68
CA GLU A 294 12.94 -7.50 -9.31
C GLU A 294 13.68 -8.44 -8.35
N ARG A 295 13.88 -9.71 -8.73
CA ARG A 295 14.68 -10.66 -7.94
C ARG A 295 16.15 -10.25 -7.86
N ALA A 296 16.71 -9.74 -8.95
CA ALA A 296 18.09 -9.25 -9.00
C ALA A 296 18.28 -8.07 -8.01
N LEU A 297 17.42 -7.06 -8.07
CA LEU A 297 17.45 -5.91 -7.16
C LEU A 297 17.19 -6.34 -5.71
N ARG A 298 16.20 -7.21 -5.46
CA ARG A 298 15.91 -7.75 -4.12
C ARG A 298 17.14 -8.42 -3.52
N THR A 299 17.89 -9.18 -4.32
CA THR A 299 19.13 -9.83 -3.90
C THR A 299 20.23 -8.81 -3.59
N ALA A 300 20.39 -7.80 -4.44
CA ALA A 300 21.34 -6.72 -4.23
C ALA A 300 21.04 -5.93 -2.95
N VAL A 301 19.78 -5.58 -2.69
CA VAL A 301 19.34 -4.86 -1.49
C VAL A 301 19.56 -5.70 -0.23
N ARG A 302 19.27 -7.01 -0.27
CA ARG A 302 19.55 -7.92 0.85
C ARG A 302 21.05 -7.99 1.15
N ARG A 303 21.89 -8.05 0.11
CA ARG A 303 23.34 -8.03 0.25
C ARG A 303 23.83 -6.71 0.88
N PHE A 304 23.38 -5.58 0.35
CA PHE A 304 23.68 -4.24 0.88
C PHE A 304 23.30 -4.13 2.37
N VAL A 305 22.06 -4.50 2.72
CA VAL A 305 21.62 -4.50 4.12
C VAL A 305 22.54 -5.39 4.96
N ARG A 306 22.82 -6.62 4.55
CA ARG A 306 23.70 -7.52 5.31
C ARG A 306 25.12 -6.99 5.49
N GLU A 307 25.68 -6.34 4.49
CA GLU A 307 27.06 -5.81 4.51
C GLU A 307 27.20 -4.56 5.40
N HIS A 308 26.12 -3.79 5.54
CA HIS A 308 26.13 -2.52 6.26
C HIS A 308 25.32 -2.54 7.56
N ASP A 309 24.66 -3.65 7.90
CA ASP A 309 23.87 -3.76 9.13
C ASP A 309 24.80 -3.85 10.33
N GLY A 310 24.71 -2.85 11.19
CA GLY A 310 25.46 -2.77 12.44
C GLY A 310 24.54 -2.34 13.58
N PRO A 311 25.05 -2.36 14.82
CA PRO A 311 24.36 -1.73 15.94
C PRO A 311 24.10 -0.26 15.61
N LEU A 312 23.00 0.29 16.15
CA LEU A 312 22.77 1.73 16.06
C LEU A 312 23.97 2.48 16.68
N PRO A 313 24.48 3.54 16.03
CA PRO A 313 25.47 4.40 16.66
C PRO A 313 24.85 5.03 17.91
N GLY A 314 25.61 5.00 19.01
CA GLY A 314 25.21 5.57 20.30
C GLY A 314 25.16 7.09 20.30
#